data_AF-A0A7X7ZQ43-F1
#
_entry.id   AF-A0A7X7ZQ43-F1
#
_cell.length_a   1.000
_cell.length_b   1.000
_cell.length_c   1.000
_cell.angle_alpha   90.00
_cell.angle_beta   90.00
_cell.angle_gamma   90.00
#
_symmetry.space_group_name_H-M   'P 1'
#
loop_
_entity.id
_entity.type
_entity.pdbx_description
1 polymer ?
#
loop_
_entity_poly.entity_id
_entity_poly.type
_entity_poly.pdbx_seq_one_letter_code
_entity_poly.pdbx_strand_id
1 'polypeptide(L)'
;MKAPLRYQITQYDCGPTSTLNALSVLFDREELQPELLNHVYTLMLDKNHGAHHRGGTSEAAMSFFAQWLNGCHKSVGWPIEAMHLHGEEVHLSERSVIVPWVDDGGVAVVSCSFCGTDHYVLLDGFQRDVFGKIDRVSLFDPLYLDEADAFSPGGKLYGLKDDISFVRDEPFFCNRSVSVRLMEACEKCPYSLSCNTPREATLLRRSDKERKTCDGRRK
;
A
#
# COMPACT_ATOMS: atom_id res chain seq x y z
N MET A 1 -2.48 -16.15 -13.52
CA MET A 1 -1.21 -15.44 -13.75
C MET A 1 -1.32 -14.05 -13.16
N LYS A 2 -0.27 -13.61 -12.47
CA LYS A 2 -0.18 -12.28 -11.88
C LYS A 2 -0.04 -11.20 -12.95
N ALA A 3 -0.56 -10.01 -12.66
CA ALA A 3 -0.36 -8.81 -13.47
C ALA A 3 0.71 -7.93 -12.81
N PRO A 4 1.59 -7.26 -13.58
CA PRO A 4 2.48 -6.26 -13.01
C PRO A 4 1.70 -5.16 -12.29
N LEU A 5 2.31 -4.60 -11.24
CA LEU A 5 1.75 -3.50 -10.48
C LEU A 5 1.77 -2.20 -11.31
N ARG A 6 0.84 -1.31 -10.98
CA ARG A 6 0.46 -0.17 -11.81
C ARG A 6 0.84 1.15 -11.16
N TYR A 7 1.24 2.11 -11.98
CA TYR A 7 1.36 3.50 -11.57
C TYR A 7 0.02 4.23 -11.70
N GLN A 8 -0.18 5.25 -10.87
CA GLN A 8 -1.36 6.12 -10.92
C GLN A 8 -1.37 6.92 -12.23
N ILE A 9 -2.56 7.21 -12.75
CA ILE A 9 -2.75 7.92 -14.02
C ILE A 9 -2.79 9.43 -13.78
N THR A 10 -3.36 9.84 -12.65
CA THR A 10 -3.59 11.24 -12.26
C THR A 10 -2.87 11.54 -10.95
N GLN A 11 -2.97 12.78 -10.45
CA GLN A 11 -2.44 13.12 -9.12
C GLN A 11 -3.36 12.66 -7.97
N TYR A 12 -4.50 12.05 -8.28
CA TYR A 12 -5.59 11.84 -7.32
C TYR A 12 -5.98 10.36 -7.14
N ASP A 13 -5.41 9.44 -7.92
CA ASP A 13 -5.80 8.02 -7.96
C ASP A 13 -4.75 7.10 -7.29
N CYS A 14 -3.94 7.62 -6.36
CA CYS A 14 -3.01 6.78 -5.58
C CYS A 14 -3.75 5.73 -4.73
N GLY A 15 -4.87 6.09 -4.08
CA GLY A 15 -5.70 5.17 -3.29
C GLY A 15 -6.28 4.00 -4.10
N PRO A 16 -7.05 4.23 -5.19
CA PRO A 16 -7.56 3.15 -6.02
C PRO A 16 -6.44 2.35 -6.67
N THR A 17 -5.34 2.99 -7.10
CA THR A 17 -4.21 2.28 -7.72
C THR A 17 -3.53 1.33 -6.72
N SER A 18 -3.21 1.81 -5.52
CA SER A 18 -2.59 0.98 -4.46
C SER A 18 -3.52 -0.16 -4.03
N THR A 19 -4.83 0.07 -3.97
CA THR A 19 -5.83 -0.97 -3.69
C THR A 19 -5.87 -2.04 -4.78
N LEU A 20 -5.91 -1.66 -6.06
CA LEU A 20 -5.88 -2.62 -7.17
C LEU A 20 -4.55 -3.39 -7.25
N ASN A 21 -3.44 -2.74 -6.89
CA ASN A 21 -2.14 -3.39 -6.77
C ASN A 21 -2.16 -4.42 -5.64
N ALA A 22 -2.73 -4.09 -4.47
CA ALA A 22 -2.86 -5.02 -3.34
C ALA A 22 -3.62 -6.29 -3.74
N LEU A 23 -4.73 -6.12 -4.47
CA LEU A 23 -5.52 -7.22 -5.02
C LEU A 23 -4.74 -8.03 -6.06
N SER A 24 -3.94 -7.38 -6.89
CA SER A 24 -3.07 -8.05 -7.88
C SER A 24 -1.93 -8.85 -7.21
N VAL A 25 -1.44 -8.39 -6.05
CA VAL A 25 -0.47 -9.17 -5.24
C VAL A 25 -1.13 -10.42 -4.65
N LEU A 26 -2.38 -10.34 -4.20
CA LEU A 26 -3.08 -11.46 -3.55
C LEU A 26 -3.66 -12.47 -4.54
N PHE A 27 -4.23 -12.03 -5.65
CA PHE A 27 -4.98 -12.88 -6.58
C PHE A 27 -4.33 -12.95 -7.96
N ASP A 28 -4.49 -14.07 -8.64
CA ASP A 28 -4.22 -14.14 -10.07
C ASP A 28 -5.25 -13.32 -10.85
N ARG A 29 -4.88 -12.82 -12.03
CA ARG A 29 -5.78 -12.01 -12.88
C ARG A 29 -7.11 -12.72 -13.16
N GLU A 30 -7.09 -14.03 -13.34
CA GLU A 30 -8.27 -14.85 -13.62
C GLU A 30 -9.21 -14.98 -12.41
N GLU A 31 -8.74 -14.71 -11.19
CA GLU A 31 -9.56 -14.70 -9.97
C GLU A 31 -10.21 -13.33 -9.72
N LEU A 32 -9.75 -12.26 -10.39
CA LEU A 32 -10.23 -10.90 -10.20
C LEU A 32 -11.41 -10.60 -11.13
N GLN A 33 -12.57 -10.31 -10.54
CA GLN A 33 -13.77 -9.95 -11.29
C GLN A 33 -13.71 -8.49 -11.78
N PRO A 34 -14.14 -8.18 -13.02
CA PRO A 34 -14.15 -6.81 -13.53
C PRO A 34 -14.96 -5.81 -12.68
N GLU A 35 -16.01 -6.28 -12.01
CA GLU A 35 -16.84 -5.49 -11.10
C GLU A 35 -16.02 -4.87 -9.94
N LEU A 36 -14.93 -5.53 -9.53
CA LEU A 36 -14.01 -5.02 -8.51
C LEU A 36 -13.36 -3.70 -8.96
N LEU A 37 -12.94 -3.62 -10.22
CA LEU A 37 -12.34 -2.41 -10.78
C LEU A 37 -13.38 -1.29 -10.82
N ASN A 38 -14.61 -1.60 -11.22
CA ASN A 38 -15.70 -0.63 -11.23
C ASN A 38 -15.98 -0.07 -9.82
N HIS A 39 -16.06 -0.94 -8.81
CA HIS A 39 -16.27 -0.53 -7.42
C HIS A 39 -15.13 0.34 -6.90
N VAL A 40 -13.87 -0.05 -7.12
CA VAL A 40 -12.71 0.72 -6.67
C VAL A 40 -12.73 2.13 -7.26
N TYR A 41 -12.88 2.29 -8.57
CA TYR A 41 -12.87 3.62 -9.19
C TYR A 41 -14.09 4.46 -8.82
N THR A 42 -15.26 3.83 -8.64
CA THR A 42 -16.49 4.55 -8.28
C THR A 42 -16.47 5.04 -6.83
N LEU A 43 -15.92 4.24 -5.91
CA LEU A 43 -15.95 4.51 -4.48
C LEU A 43 -14.76 5.33 -3.98
N MET A 44 -13.57 5.14 -4.56
CA MET A 44 -12.32 5.69 -4.01
C MET A 44 -11.86 7.00 -4.64
N LEU A 45 -12.58 7.55 -5.59
CA LEU A 45 -12.35 8.89 -6.12
C LEU A 45 -13.36 9.87 -5.52
N ASP A 46 -13.57 9.85 -4.20
CA ASP A 46 -14.71 10.49 -3.55
C ASP A 46 -14.42 11.91 -3.03
N LYS A 47 -13.16 12.26 -2.76
CA LYS A 47 -12.82 13.59 -2.23
C LYS A 47 -12.93 14.68 -3.32
N ASN A 48 -13.60 15.77 -2.94
CA ASN A 48 -13.79 16.96 -3.78
C ASN A 48 -13.17 18.21 -3.10
N HIS A 49 -11.97 18.63 -3.50
CA HIS A 49 -11.38 19.89 -3.05
C HIS A 49 -11.79 21.06 -3.97
N GLY A 50 -13.06 21.46 -3.93
CA GLY A 50 -13.59 22.59 -4.73
C GLY A 50 -13.75 22.32 -6.23
N ALA A 51 -13.31 21.15 -6.71
CA ALA A 51 -13.60 20.59 -8.02
C ALA A 51 -13.79 19.07 -7.88
N HIS A 52 -14.70 18.51 -8.67
CA HIS A 52 -15.05 17.08 -8.61
C HIS A 52 -13.80 16.18 -8.74
N HIS A 53 -13.65 15.26 -7.80
CA HIS A 53 -12.69 14.16 -7.75
C HIS A 53 -11.21 14.58 -7.73
N ARG A 54 -10.92 15.82 -7.33
CA ARG A 54 -9.55 16.36 -7.19
C ARG A 54 -8.99 16.32 -5.76
N GLY A 55 -9.61 15.58 -4.86
CA GLY A 55 -9.04 15.30 -3.54
C GLY A 55 -8.58 13.86 -3.34
N GLY A 56 -8.78 13.01 -4.35
CA GLY A 56 -8.44 11.59 -4.30
C GLY A 56 -9.35 10.78 -3.40
N THR A 57 -8.74 9.94 -2.55
CA THR A 57 -9.45 8.93 -1.75
C THR A 57 -9.58 9.35 -0.30
N SER A 58 -10.76 9.18 0.30
CA SER A 58 -10.97 9.34 1.73
C SER A 58 -10.77 8.05 2.53
N GLU A 59 -10.47 8.22 3.82
CA GLU A 59 -10.47 7.15 4.81
C GLU A 59 -11.81 6.41 4.86
N ALA A 60 -12.92 7.14 4.71
CA ALA A 60 -14.26 6.55 4.67
C ALA A 60 -14.43 5.61 3.47
N ALA A 61 -13.88 5.97 2.30
CA ALA A 61 -13.89 5.10 1.12
C ALA A 61 -13.02 3.85 1.33
N MET A 62 -11.85 3.99 1.94
CA MET A 62 -10.96 2.87 2.26
C MET A 62 -11.61 1.89 3.26
N SER A 63 -12.18 2.42 4.34
CA SER A 63 -12.89 1.63 5.37
C SER A 63 -14.14 0.95 4.80
N PHE A 64 -14.95 1.67 4.03
CA PHE A 64 -16.13 1.10 3.36
C PHE A 64 -15.74 -0.05 2.42
N PHE A 65 -14.69 0.14 1.62
CA PHE A 65 -14.23 -0.90 0.71
C PHE A 65 -13.75 -2.16 1.45
N ALA A 66 -13.01 -2.00 2.57
CA ALA A 66 -12.63 -3.13 3.41
C ALA A 66 -13.86 -3.91 3.91
N GLN A 67 -14.91 -3.21 4.33
CA GLN A 67 -16.17 -3.84 4.75
C GLN A 67 -16.89 -4.54 3.58
N TRP A 68 -16.91 -3.92 2.40
CA TRP A 68 -17.49 -4.50 1.20
C TRP A 68 -16.78 -5.81 0.79
N LEU A 69 -15.44 -5.86 0.83
CA LEU A 69 -14.66 -7.08 0.57
C LEU A 69 -15.03 -8.21 1.52
N ASN A 70 -15.16 -7.92 2.82
CA ASN A 70 -15.64 -8.90 3.80
C ASN A 70 -17.10 -9.34 3.52
N GLY A 71 -17.92 -8.46 2.95
CA GLY A 71 -19.25 -8.77 2.45
C GLY A 71 -19.24 -9.73 1.25
N CYS A 72 -18.29 -9.57 0.32
CA CYS A 72 -18.08 -10.51 -0.79
C CYS A 72 -17.73 -11.91 -0.28
N HIS A 73 -16.84 -12.02 0.72
CA HIS A 73 -16.53 -13.30 1.35
C HIS A 73 -17.79 -13.99 1.88
N LYS A 74 -18.63 -13.26 2.63
CA LYS A 74 -19.86 -13.80 3.22
C LYS A 74 -20.93 -14.17 2.18
N SER A 75 -21.05 -13.38 1.12
CA SER A 75 -22.15 -13.51 0.14
C SER A 75 -21.87 -14.52 -0.96
N VAL A 76 -20.62 -14.53 -1.46
CA VAL A 76 -20.24 -15.33 -2.65
C VAL A 76 -19.01 -16.22 -2.42
N GLY A 77 -18.50 -16.29 -1.19
CA GLY A 77 -17.39 -17.17 -0.83
C GLY A 77 -16.03 -16.75 -1.38
N TRP A 78 -15.87 -15.49 -1.84
CA TRP A 78 -14.58 -15.01 -2.33
C TRP A 78 -13.55 -15.02 -1.18
N PRO A 79 -12.36 -15.62 -1.33
CA PRO A 79 -11.50 -15.88 -0.18
C PRO A 79 -10.63 -14.67 0.15
N ILE A 80 -11.26 -13.59 0.60
CA ILE A 80 -10.60 -12.36 1.03
C ILE A 80 -11.01 -11.99 2.45
N GLU A 81 -10.03 -11.50 3.21
CA GLU A 81 -10.22 -10.87 4.51
C GLU A 81 -9.60 -9.48 4.47
N ALA A 82 -10.33 -8.51 4.98
CA ALA A 82 -9.91 -7.12 5.02
C ALA A 82 -10.10 -6.52 6.42
N MET A 83 -9.17 -5.65 6.83
CA MET A 83 -9.26 -4.91 8.08
C MET A 83 -8.78 -3.48 7.85
N HIS A 84 -9.45 -2.51 8.47
CA HIS A 84 -9.07 -1.11 8.39
C HIS A 84 -8.60 -0.64 9.77
N LEU A 85 -7.43 -0.02 9.80
CA LEU A 85 -6.79 0.54 10.99
C LEU A 85 -6.74 2.06 10.86
N HIS A 86 -6.82 2.75 11.98
CA HIS A 86 -6.77 4.21 12.01
C HIS A 86 -5.95 4.73 13.20
N GLY A 87 -5.41 5.95 13.05
CA GLY A 87 -4.71 6.67 14.11
C GLY A 87 -3.49 5.92 14.65
N GLU A 88 -3.48 5.67 15.95
CA GLU A 88 -2.34 5.08 16.65
C GLU A 88 -2.09 3.61 16.33
N GLU A 89 -3.06 2.91 15.72
CA GLU A 89 -2.89 1.51 15.29
C GLU A 89 -2.00 1.36 14.05
N VAL A 90 -1.71 2.47 13.36
CA VAL A 90 -0.92 2.49 12.13
C VAL A 90 0.53 2.81 12.48
N HIS A 91 1.29 1.76 12.74
CA HIS A 91 2.73 1.79 13.02
C HIS A 91 3.36 0.44 12.70
N LEU A 92 4.69 0.39 12.66
CA LEU A 92 5.52 -0.79 12.38
C LEU A 92 6.37 -1.21 13.60
N SER A 93 6.22 -0.51 14.72
CA SER A 93 6.89 -0.83 15.99
C SER A 93 6.26 -2.02 16.73
N GLU A 94 6.76 -2.34 17.93
CA GLU A 94 6.28 -3.46 18.74
C GLU A 94 4.76 -3.41 18.94
N ARG A 95 4.09 -4.56 18.79
CA ARG A 95 2.61 -4.71 18.83
C ARG A 95 1.86 -4.18 17.61
N SER A 96 2.56 -3.78 16.54
CA SER A 96 1.93 -3.50 15.25
C SER A 96 1.06 -4.66 14.80
N VAL A 97 -0.15 -4.34 14.32
CA VAL A 97 -1.04 -5.30 13.67
C VAL A 97 -0.63 -5.52 12.21
N ILE A 98 -0.02 -4.50 11.58
CA ILE A 98 0.45 -4.52 10.18
C ILE A 98 1.53 -5.59 10.00
N VAL A 99 2.50 -5.62 10.92
CA VAL A 99 3.66 -6.50 10.83
C VAL A 99 3.28 -7.99 10.71
N PRO A 100 2.58 -8.60 11.69
CA PRO A 100 2.18 -10.00 11.60
C PRO A 100 1.22 -10.26 10.43
N TRP A 101 0.37 -9.30 10.07
CA TRP A 101 -0.55 -9.46 8.93
C TRP A 101 0.19 -9.67 7.61
N VAL A 102 1.23 -8.87 7.36
CA VAL A 102 2.04 -8.97 6.14
C VAL A 102 2.96 -10.19 6.20
N ASP A 103 3.53 -10.52 7.36
CA ASP A 103 4.33 -11.75 7.55
C ASP A 103 3.51 -13.03 7.25
N ASP A 104 2.22 -13.03 7.58
CA ASP A 104 1.26 -14.10 7.28
C ASP A 104 0.83 -14.15 5.79
N GLY A 105 1.50 -13.38 4.92
CA GLY A 105 1.25 -13.36 3.47
C GLY A 105 0.17 -12.37 3.04
N GLY A 106 -0.31 -11.51 3.93
CA GLY A 106 -1.14 -10.36 3.60
C GLY A 106 -0.35 -9.20 2.99
N VAL A 107 -1.06 -8.11 2.74
CA VAL A 107 -0.53 -6.83 2.25
C VAL A 107 -1.23 -5.68 2.98
N ALA A 108 -0.62 -4.50 2.97
CA ALA A 108 -1.19 -3.30 3.59
C ALA A 108 -1.15 -2.12 2.63
N VAL A 109 -2.30 -1.47 2.42
CA VAL A 109 -2.35 -0.16 1.76
C VAL A 109 -2.34 0.90 2.86
N VAL A 110 -1.29 1.71 2.94
CA VAL A 110 -1.12 2.69 4.02
C VAL A 110 -1.14 4.10 3.48
N SER A 111 -1.74 5.02 4.24
CA SER A 111 -1.59 6.46 4.03
C SER A 111 -0.30 6.94 4.72
N CYS A 112 0.54 7.64 3.98
CA CYS A 112 1.79 8.21 4.47
C CYS A 112 1.95 9.66 4.04
N SER A 113 2.80 10.42 4.73
CA SER A 113 3.14 11.77 4.30
C SER A 113 4.06 11.72 3.10
N PHE A 114 3.75 12.49 2.06
CA PHE A 114 4.60 12.60 0.88
C PHE A 114 4.63 14.04 0.37
N CYS A 115 5.76 14.73 0.56
CA CYS A 115 5.97 16.12 0.11
C CYS A 115 4.84 17.09 0.51
N GLY A 116 4.32 16.97 1.73
CA GLY A 116 3.29 17.87 2.26
C GLY A 116 1.84 17.47 1.96
N THR A 117 1.62 16.33 1.30
CA THR A 117 0.28 15.77 1.06
C THR A 117 0.19 14.34 1.60
N ASP A 118 -1.04 13.85 1.79
CA ASP A 118 -1.29 12.43 2.08
C ASP A 118 -1.13 11.61 0.80
N HIS A 119 -0.61 10.38 0.92
CA HIS A 119 -0.34 9.51 -0.22
C HIS A 119 -0.49 8.04 0.15
N TYR A 120 -1.17 7.26 -0.69
CA TYR A 120 -1.34 5.83 -0.46
C TYR A 120 -0.29 5.00 -1.18
N VAL A 121 0.38 4.12 -0.44
CA VAL A 121 1.34 3.15 -0.96
C VAL A 121 0.97 1.73 -0.52
N LEU A 122 1.43 0.74 -1.28
CA LEU A 122 1.23 -0.68 -0.98
C LEU A 122 2.48 -1.26 -0.31
N LEU A 123 2.34 -1.88 0.86
CA LEU A 123 3.37 -2.65 1.53
C LEU A 123 3.14 -4.15 1.28
N ASP A 124 4.18 -4.86 0.86
CA ASP A 124 4.09 -6.29 0.51
C ASP A 124 5.05 -7.20 1.28
N GLY A 125 6.00 -6.62 2.03
CA GLY A 125 6.98 -7.39 2.79
C GLY A 125 7.96 -6.56 3.63
N PHE A 126 8.76 -7.27 4.41
CA PHE A 126 9.75 -6.72 5.34
C PHE A 126 11.11 -7.37 5.18
N GLN A 127 12.16 -6.56 5.29
CA GLN A 127 13.55 -7.01 5.38
C GLN A 127 14.00 -6.87 6.84
N ARG A 128 14.60 -7.93 7.38
CA ARG A 128 15.03 -8.01 8.77
C ARG A 128 16.54 -8.01 8.87
N ASP A 129 17.06 -7.39 9.92
CA ASP A 129 18.47 -7.44 10.28
C ASP A 129 18.88 -8.81 10.85
N VAL A 130 20.15 -8.95 11.23
CA VAL A 130 20.71 -10.18 11.80
C VAL A 130 20.08 -10.59 13.14
N PHE A 131 19.40 -9.68 13.82
CA PHE A 131 18.69 -9.93 15.08
C PHE A 131 17.20 -10.20 14.87
N GLY A 132 16.75 -10.26 13.61
CA GLY A 132 15.35 -10.48 13.25
C GLY A 132 14.48 -9.24 13.41
N LYS A 133 15.04 -8.06 13.68
CA LYS A 133 14.28 -6.80 13.74
C LYS A 133 14.03 -6.30 12.32
N ILE A 134 12.84 -5.75 12.06
CA ILE A 134 12.55 -5.15 10.75
C ILE A 134 13.40 -3.89 10.58
N ASP A 135 14.17 -3.85 9.50
CA ASP A 135 15.03 -2.73 9.14
C ASP A 135 14.43 -1.94 7.97
N ARG A 136 13.89 -2.65 6.97
CA ARG A 136 13.29 -2.03 5.78
C ARG A 136 11.96 -2.66 5.40
N VAL A 137 11.17 -1.89 4.67
CA VAL A 137 9.86 -2.23 4.15
C VAL A 137 9.93 -2.26 2.64
N SER A 138 9.46 -3.35 2.04
CA SER A 138 9.20 -3.42 0.60
C SER A 138 7.84 -2.80 0.31
N LEU A 139 7.82 -1.77 -0.53
CA LEU A 139 6.59 -1.10 -0.92
C LEU A 139 6.53 -0.77 -2.41
N PHE A 140 5.32 -0.66 -2.93
CA PHE A 140 5.03 -0.11 -4.23
C PHE A 140 4.39 1.27 -4.07
N ASP A 141 5.12 2.28 -4.53
CA ASP A 141 4.63 3.64 -4.67
C ASP A 141 3.99 3.81 -6.05
N PRO A 142 2.67 4.10 -6.15
CA PRO A 142 2.01 4.29 -7.43
C PRO A 142 2.42 5.57 -8.13
N LEU A 143 3.10 6.50 -7.47
CA LEU A 143 3.66 7.69 -8.10
C LEU A 143 5.01 7.35 -8.74
N TYR A 144 5.04 7.29 -10.07
CA TYR A 144 6.30 7.11 -10.79
C TYR A 144 7.19 8.33 -10.56
N LEU A 145 8.44 8.07 -10.16
CA LEU A 145 9.50 9.05 -10.07
C LEU A 145 10.72 8.51 -10.80
N ASP A 146 11.40 9.37 -11.54
CA ASP A 146 12.77 9.08 -11.96
C ASP A 146 13.70 9.18 -10.76
N GLU A 147 14.62 8.21 -10.62
CA GLU A 147 15.50 8.09 -9.47
C GLU A 147 16.54 9.22 -9.39
N ALA A 148 17.11 9.60 -10.54
CA ALA A 148 18.11 10.65 -10.58
C ALA A 148 17.48 11.99 -10.22
N ASP A 149 16.30 12.27 -10.77
CA ASP A 149 15.55 13.50 -10.48
C ASP A 149 15.05 13.52 -9.02
N ALA A 150 14.53 12.38 -8.52
CA ALA A 150 13.97 12.30 -7.16
C ALA A 150 15.00 12.65 -6.09
N PHE A 151 16.26 12.23 -6.27
CA PHE A 151 17.33 12.49 -5.31
C PHE A 151 18.19 13.73 -5.64
N SER A 152 17.93 14.43 -6.74
CA SER A 152 18.63 15.66 -7.09
C SER A 152 18.30 16.80 -6.09
N PRO A 153 19.13 17.85 -5.98
CA PRO A 153 18.79 19.03 -5.15
C PRO A 153 17.42 19.62 -5.51
N GLY A 154 16.50 19.66 -4.53
CA GLY A 154 15.11 20.09 -4.72
C GLY A 154 14.16 18.99 -5.21
N GLY A 155 14.67 17.79 -5.49
CA GLY A 155 13.90 16.59 -5.78
C GLY A 155 13.09 16.12 -4.57
N LYS A 156 12.00 15.36 -4.85
CA LYS A 156 11.03 14.93 -3.83
C LYS A 156 11.63 14.07 -2.70
N LEU A 157 12.74 13.39 -2.98
CA LEU A 157 13.43 12.49 -2.06
C LEU A 157 14.84 12.98 -1.71
N TYR A 158 15.13 14.26 -1.96
CA TYR A 158 16.45 14.84 -1.69
C TYR A 158 16.90 14.59 -0.24
N GLY A 159 18.13 14.10 -0.07
CA GLY A 159 18.70 13.80 1.24
C GLY A 159 18.30 12.45 1.85
N LEU A 160 17.50 11.62 1.16
CA LEU A 160 16.98 10.35 1.69
C LEU A 160 17.58 9.10 1.02
N LYS A 161 18.74 9.21 0.37
CA LYS A 161 19.38 8.09 -0.37
C LYS A 161 19.76 6.90 0.52
N ASP A 162 20.05 7.14 1.80
CA ASP A 162 20.40 6.06 2.74
C ASP A 162 19.15 5.29 3.20
N ASP A 163 18.00 5.96 3.25
CA ASP A 163 16.74 5.41 3.74
C ASP A 163 15.84 4.85 2.62
N ILE A 164 16.03 5.25 1.37
CA ILE A 164 15.17 4.85 0.24
C ILE A 164 16.02 4.28 -0.90
N SER A 165 15.60 3.12 -1.41
CA SER A 165 16.21 2.50 -2.60
C SER A 165 15.14 2.14 -3.62
N PHE A 166 15.46 2.30 -4.90
CA PHE A 166 14.56 1.96 -6.00
C PHE A 166 14.75 0.48 -6.39
N VAL A 167 13.65 -0.24 -6.56
CA VAL A 167 13.63 -1.65 -6.98
C VAL A 167 13.04 -1.71 -8.39
N ARG A 168 13.71 -2.41 -9.33
CA ARG A 168 13.35 -2.40 -10.76
C ARG A 168 13.02 -3.78 -11.33
N ASP A 169 13.37 -4.82 -10.60
CA ASP A 169 13.31 -6.22 -10.98
C ASP A 169 12.15 -6.99 -10.31
N GLU A 170 11.34 -6.31 -9.48
CA GLU A 170 10.21 -6.90 -8.75
C GLU A 170 8.85 -6.30 -9.17
N PRO A 171 8.48 -6.30 -10.48
CA PRO A 171 7.32 -5.57 -11.00
C PRO A 171 5.97 -6.08 -10.48
N PHE A 172 5.93 -7.23 -9.80
CA PHE A 172 4.72 -7.82 -9.23
C PHE A 172 4.57 -7.55 -7.72
N PHE A 173 5.55 -6.91 -7.08
CA PHE A 173 5.60 -6.77 -5.63
C PHE A 173 5.93 -5.35 -5.18
N CYS A 174 7.10 -4.82 -5.54
CA CYS A 174 7.57 -3.53 -5.03
C CYS A 174 8.36 -2.74 -6.08
N ASN A 175 8.43 -1.42 -5.87
CA ASN A 175 9.34 -0.54 -6.61
C ASN A 175 10.22 0.31 -5.68
N ARG A 176 10.06 0.19 -4.36
CA ARG A 176 10.86 0.85 -3.34
C ARG A 176 11.17 -0.08 -2.18
N SER A 177 12.33 0.14 -1.58
CA SER A 177 12.66 -0.34 -0.24
C SER A 177 12.92 0.87 0.65
N VAL A 178 12.15 1.02 1.73
CA VAL A 178 12.19 2.18 2.63
C VAL A 178 12.55 1.75 4.04
N SER A 179 13.43 2.47 4.72
CA SER A 179 13.81 2.14 6.09
C SER A 179 12.63 2.32 7.05
N VAL A 180 12.50 1.42 8.02
CA VAL A 180 11.49 1.54 9.09
C VAL A 180 11.72 2.82 9.88
N ARG A 181 12.98 3.23 10.07
CA ARG A 181 13.32 4.49 10.73
C ARG A 181 12.66 5.69 10.06
N LEU A 182 12.64 5.74 8.73
CA LEU A 182 11.99 6.83 7.99
C LEU A 182 10.46 6.73 8.09
N MET A 183 9.90 5.52 7.96
CA MET A 183 8.45 5.33 8.07
C MET A 183 7.91 5.65 9.47
N GLU A 184 8.67 5.37 10.53
CA GLU A 184 8.30 5.68 11.92
C GLU A 184 8.74 7.09 12.37
N ALA A 185 9.22 7.93 11.45
CA ALA A 185 9.62 9.29 11.81
C ALA A 185 8.42 10.11 12.30
N CYS A 186 8.60 10.83 13.42
CA CYS A 186 7.58 11.73 13.96
C CYS A 186 7.37 12.99 13.10
N GLU A 187 8.38 13.35 12.31
CA GLU A 187 8.35 14.51 11.41
C GLU A 187 7.63 14.17 10.11
N LYS A 188 6.98 15.17 9.50
CA LYS A 188 6.39 15.00 8.17
C LYS A 188 7.49 14.97 7.11
N CYS A 189 7.91 13.76 6.74
CA CYS A 189 8.83 13.50 5.64
C CYS A 189 8.26 12.42 4.69
N PRO A 190 8.79 12.28 3.46
CA PRO A 190 8.35 11.24 2.53
C PRO A 190 8.29 9.85 3.17
N TYR A 191 7.15 9.17 3.00
CA TYR A 191 6.81 7.85 3.55
C TYR A 191 6.61 7.75 5.06
N SER A 192 6.72 8.85 5.82
CA SER A 192 6.44 8.82 7.26
C SER A 192 4.97 8.55 7.55
N LEU A 193 4.72 7.67 8.51
CA LEU A 193 3.42 7.37 9.12
C LEU A 193 3.16 8.31 10.31
N SER A 194 3.59 9.57 10.21
CA SER A 194 3.68 10.52 11.33
C SER A 194 2.37 10.71 12.09
N CYS A 195 2.45 11.00 13.39
CA CYS A 195 1.26 11.25 14.24
C CYS A 195 0.45 12.51 13.87
N ASN A 196 1.00 13.37 13.00
CA ASN A 196 0.43 14.67 12.63
C ASN A 196 -0.35 14.66 11.30
N THR A 197 -0.59 13.48 10.73
CA THR A 197 -1.43 13.22 9.55
C THR A 197 -2.52 12.21 9.90
N PRO A 198 -3.65 12.17 9.17
CA PRO A 198 -4.57 11.04 9.26
C PRO A 198 -3.79 9.76 8.91
N ARG A 199 -3.55 8.92 9.91
CA ARG A 199 -2.87 7.65 9.75
C ARG A 199 -3.93 6.59 9.53
N GLU A 200 -3.91 5.95 8.38
CA GLU A 200 -4.83 4.86 8.06
C GLU A 200 -4.11 3.75 7.31
N ALA A 201 -4.57 2.53 7.52
CA ALA A 201 -4.09 1.38 6.79
C ALA A 201 -5.24 0.41 6.51
N THR A 202 -5.36 -0.04 5.26
CA THR A 202 -6.25 -1.14 4.89
C THR A 202 -5.42 -2.39 4.65
N LEU A 203 -5.57 -3.35 5.54
CA LEU A 203 -4.92 -4.65 5.49
C LEU A 203 -5.78 -5.63 4.72
N LEU A 204 -5.16 -6.37 3.81
CA LEU A 204 -5.83 -7.33 2.93
C LEU A 204 -5.06 -8.64 2.96
N ARG A 205 -5.75 -9.77 3.06
CA ARG A 205 -5.13 -11.09 2.88
C ARG A 205 -6.11 -12.08 2.28
N ARG A 206 -5.58 -13.17 1.78
CA ARG A 206 -6.38 -14.34 1.41
C ARG A 206 -6.84 -15.06 2.67
N SER A 207 -8.10 -15.47 2.72
CA SER A 207 -8.62 -16.31 3.80
C SER A 207 -8.41 -17.80 3.55
N ASP A 208 -8.15 -18.19 2.30
CA ASP A 208 -7.58 -19.49 1.95
C ASP A 208 -6.05 -19.41 2.01
N LYS A 209 -5.42 -20.27 2.81
CA LYS A 209 -4.02 -20.14 3.30
C LYS A 209 -2.90 -20.19 2.24
N GLU A 210 -3.17 -20.03 0.95
CA GLU A 210 -2.17 -20.17 -0.12
C GLU A 210 -1.97 -18.87 -0.92
N ARG A 211 -0.90 -18.13 -0.60
CA ARG A 211 -0.33 -17.13 -1.53
C ARG A 211 0.46 -17.89 -2.61
N LYS A 212 -0.08 -17.97 -3.83
CA LYS A 212 0.70 -18.47 -4.98
C LYS A 212 1.74 -17.42 -5.37
N THR A 213 3.02 -17.74 -5.22
CA THR A 213 4.11 -16.88 -5.73
C THR A 213 4.07 -16.88 -7.26
N CYS A 214 4.55 -15.78 -7.88
CA CYS A 214 4.63 -15.63 -9.33
C CYS A 214 5.38 -16.77 -10.04
N ASP A 215 6.21 -17.52 -9.30
CA ASP A 215 7.09 -18.58 -9.80
C ASP A 215 6.55 -20.00 -9.53
N GLY A 216 5.29 -20.14 -9.11
CA GLY A 216 4.67 -21.44 -8.83
C GLY A 216 5.26 -22.20 -7.64
N ARG A 217 6.22 -21.62 -6.90
CA ARG A 217 6.78 -22.21 -5.67
C ARG A 217 5.94 -21.78 -4.48
N ARG A 218 5.20 -22.75 -3.94
CA ARG A 218 4.51 -22.65 -2.64
C ARG A 218 5.53 -22.28 -1.56
N LYS A 219 5.22 -21.30 -0.71
CA LYS A 219 5.83 -21.22 0.62
C LYS A 219 5.08 -22.17 1.54
#